data_AF-A0A176F238-F1
#
_entry.id   AF-A0A176F238-F1
#
_cell.length_a   1.000
_cell.length_b   1.000
_cell.length_c   1.000
_cell.angle_alpha   90.00
_cell.angle_beta   90.00
_cell.angle_gamma   90.00
#
_symmetry.space_group_name_H-M   'P 1'
#
loop_
_entity.id
_entity.type
_entity.pdbx_description
1 polymer ?
#
loop_
_entity_poly.entity_id
_entity_poly.type
_entity_poly.pdbx_seq_one_letter_code
_entity_poly.pdbx_strand_id
1 'polypeptide(L)' 'MIIVAGLIIAFVLVLVFSNRATRNCRWRAVRSGDRDGEAMYRCAACGAVVFTSTGKEPLHCRVNQPDKKE' A
#
# COMPACT_ATOMS: atom_id res chain seq x y z
N MET A 1 9.23 2.91 37.54
CA MET A 1 8.01 2.40 36.86
C MET A 1 7.49 3.32 35.77
N ILE A 2 7.56 4.66 35.94
CA ILE A 2 7.15 5.61 34.89
C ILE A 2 8.03 5.52 33.64
N ILE A 3 9.35 5.35 33.80
CA ILE A 3 10.28 5.23 32.67
C ILE A 3 9.99 3.98 31.83
N VAL A 4 9.74 2.84 32.49
CA VAL A 4 9.39 1.58 31.81
C VAL A 4 8.05 1.71 31.07
N ALA A 5 7.05 2.32 31.70
CA ALA A 5 5.76 2.58 31.07
C ALA A 5 5.90 3.51 29.84
N GLY A 6 6.70 4.57 29.94
CA GLY A 6 6.98 5.48 28.83
C GLY A 6 7.67 4.78 27.65
N LEU A 7 8.62 3.89 27.91
CA LEU A 7 9.29 3.11 26.86
C LEU A 7 8.34 2.13 26.17
N ILE A 8 7.47 1.46 26.92
CA ILE A 8 6.46 0.57 26.34
C ILE A 8 5.49 1.35 25.46
N ILE A 9 5.01 2.51 25.91
CA ILE A 9 4.12 3.37 25.13
C ILE A 9 4.81 3.85 23.85
N ALA A 10 6.04 4.35 23.95
CA ALA A 10 6.81 4.78 22.79
C ALA A 10 7.03 3.63 21.79
N PHE A 11 7.32 2.42 22.28
CA PHE A 11 7.50 1.25 21.43
C PHE A 11 6.22 0.84 20.71
N VAL A 12 5.08 0.84 21.41
CA VAL A 12 3.76 0.55 20.80
C VAL A 12 3.38 1.62 19.78
N LEU A 13 3.62 2.90 20.08
CA LEU A 13 3.39 3.99 19.13
C LEU A 13 4.26 3.82 17.89
N VAL A 14 5.54 3.45 18.03
CA VAL A 14 6.39 3.15 16.88
C VAL A 14 5.85 1.95 16.11
N LEU A 15 5.37 0.88 16.73
CA LEU A 15 4.81 -0.27 16.01
C LEU A 15 3.53 0.07 15.24
N VAL A 16 2.64 0.89 15.82
CA VAL A 16 1.37 1.28 15.21
C VAL A 16 1.58 2.35 14.13
N PHE A 17 2.41 3.36 14.41
CA PHE A 17 2.66 4.49 13.50
C PHE A 17 3.81 4.26 12.52
N SER A 18 4.64 3.22 12.71
CA SER A 18 5.50 2.68 11.63
C SER A 18 4.63 1.90 10.65
N ASN A 19 3.67 2.62 10.07
CA ASN A 19 2.80 2.13 9.04
C ASN A 19 3.66 1.86 7.79
N ARG A 20 4.15 0.63 7.68
CA ARG A 20 4.96 0.09 6.58
C ARG A 20 4.25 0.17 5.23
N ALA A 21 2.95 0.47 5.23
CA ALA A 21 2.08 0.38 4.06
C ALA A 21 2.22 1.53 3.07
N THR A 22 2.82 2.68 3.41
CA THR A 22 2.88 3.84 2.48
C THR A 22 4.29 4.20 2.01
N ARG A 23 5.35 3.85 2.75
CA ARG A 23 6.71 4.34 2.45
C ARG A 23 7.46 3.64 1.31
N ASN A 24 7.03 2.47 0.88
CA ASN A 24 7.76 1.68 -0.13
C ASN A 24 6.85 1.14 -1.24
N CYS A 25 5.66 1.74 -1.47
CA CYS A 25 4.80 1.21 -2.50
C CYS A 25 5.45 1.42 -3.87
N ARG A 26 5.80 0.28 -4.46
CA ARG A 26 6.54 0.16 -5.71
C ARG A 26 5.62 -0.56 -6.68
N TRP A 27 4.83 0.23 -7.38
CA TRP A 27 3.89 -0.27 -8.37
C TRP A 27 4.65 -0.76 -9.59
N ARG A 28 4.22 -1.91 -10.11
CA ARG A 28 4.71 -2.48 -11.35
C ARG A 28 3.54 -2.81 -12.24
N ALA A 29 3.58 -2.36 -13.48
CA ALA A 29 2.61 -2.77 -14.48
C ALA A 29 2.81 -4.26 -14.81
N VAL A 30 1.72 -5.02 -14.80
CA VAL A 30 1.69 -6.45 -15.09
C VAL A 30 0.86 -6.66 -16.36
N ARG A 31 1.53 -6.58 -17.51
CA ARG A 31 0.89 -6.69 -18.84
C ARG A 31 0.11 -7.98 -19.06
N SER A 32 0.52 -9.07 -18.40
CA SER A 32 -0.14 -10.37 -18.51
C SER A 32 -1.53 -10.43 -17.86
N GLY A 33 -1.87 -9.45 -17.01
CA GLY A 33 -3.18 -9.38 -16.38
C GLY A 33 -3.96 -8.12 -16.73
N ASP A 34 -3.51 -7.37 -17.75
CA ASP A 34 -4.29 -6.27 -18.31
C ASP A 34 -5.66 -6.83 -18.77
N ARG A 35 -6.74 -6.11 -18.45
CA ARG A 35 -8.11 -6.43 -18.88
C ARG A 35 -8.51 -5.45 -19.99
N ASP A 36 -9.56 -5.76 -20.76
CA ASP A 36 -10.02 -4.92 -21.89
C ASP A 36 -10.16 -3.43 -21.53
N GLY A 37 -9.11 -2.65 -21.82
CA GLY A 37 -9.02 -1.22 -21.51
C GLY A 37 -8.51 -0.85 -20.10
N GLU A 38 -8.16 -1.81 -19.25
CA GLU A 38 -7.64 -1.57 -17.89
C GLU A 38 -6.22 -2.14 -17.73
N ALA A 39 -5.28 -1.28 -17.34
CA ALA A 39 -3.93 -1.71 -17.00
C ALA A 39 -3.87 -2.27 -15.58
N MET A 40 -3.26 -3.44 -15.41
CA MET A 40 -3.07 -4.05 -14.11
C MET A 40 -1.75 -3.59 -13.48
N TYR A 41 -1.82 -3.12 -12.24
CA TYR A 41 -0.65 -2.75 -11.45
C TYR A 41 -0.60 -3.59 -10.18
N ARG A 42 0.59 -4.13 -9.87
CA ARG A 42 0.86 -4.86 -8.64
C ARG A 42 1.95 -4.16 -7.84
N CYS A 43 1.72 -3.96 -6.55
CA CYS A 43 2.71 -3.42 -5.65
C CYS A 43 3.71 -4.52 -5.26
N ALA A 44 4.99 -4.30 -5.53
CA ALA A 44 6.06 -5.23 -5.17
C ALA A 44 6.36 -5.27 -3.67
N ALA A 45 5.90 -4.29 -2.89
CA ALA A 45 6.17 -4.19 -1.46
C ALA A 45 5.08 -4.78 -0.58
N CYS A 46 3.80 -4.58 -0.93
CA CYS A 46 2.67 -5.09 -0.14
C CYS A 46 1.83 -6.15 -0.89
N GLY A 47 2.07 -6.37 -2.18
CA GLY A 47 1.32 -7.33 -2.98
C GLY A 47 -0.05 -6.87 -3.46
N ALA A 48 -0.51 -5.65 -3.08
CA ALA A 48 -1.76 -5.08 -3.54
C ALA A 48 -1.83 -5.07 -5.08
N VAL A 49 -3.00 -5.37 -5.62
CA VAL A 49 -3.29 -5.36 -7.06
C VAL A 49 -4.37 -4.30 -7.28
N VAL A 50 -4.22 -3.51 -8.34
CA VAL A 50 -5.24 -2.55 -8.78
C VAL A 50 -5.33 -2.56 -10.29
N PHE A 51 -6.52 -2.29 -10.80
CA PHE A 51 -6.79 -2.09 -12.23
C PHE A 51 -7.09 -0.61 -12.45
N THR A 52 -6.50 -0.03 -13.49
CA THR A 52 -6.69 1.39 -13.82
C THR A 52 -7.03 1.53 -15.29
N SER A 53 -8.18 2.13 -15.57
CA SER A 53 -8.65 2.48 -16.91
C SER A 53 -7.83 3.62 -17.54
N THR A 54 -7.16 4.43 -16.72
CA THR A 54 -6.34 5.55 -17.19
C THR A 54 -4.94 5.14 -17.65
N GLY A 55 -4.53 3.88 -17.40
CA GLY A 55 -3.18 3.41 -17.73
C GLY A 55 -2.05 4.06 -16.92
N LYS A 56 -2.37 4.73 -15.81
CA LYS A 56 -1.41 5.40 -14.92
C LYS A 56 -1.22 4.63 -13.62
N GLU A 57 0.00 4.64 -13.11
CA GLU A 57 0.31 4.03 -11.82
C GLU A 57 -0.40 4.77 -10.66
N PRO A 58 -0.91 4.04 -9.67
CA PRO A 58 -1.52 4.64 -8.48
C PRO A 58 -0.48 5.36 -7.61
N LEU A 59 -0.75 6.61 -7.23
CA LEU A 59 0.12 7.42 -6.37
C LEU A 59 0.18 6.95 -4.91
N HIS A 60 -0.84 6.22 -4.46
CA HIS A 60 -0.96 5.77 -3.08
C HIS A 60 -1.07 4.26 -2.99
N CYS A 61 -0.65 3.70 -1.86
CA CYS A 61 -0.79 2.28 -1.63
C CYS A 61 -2.25 1.89 -1.40
N ARG A 62 -2.75 0.94 -2.18
CA ARG A 62 -4.16 0.50 -2.17
C ARG A 62 -4.39 -0.75 -1.32
N VAL A 63 -3.46 -1.13 -0.43
CA VAL A 63 -3.58 -2.37 0.37
C VAL A 63 -4.85 -2.40 1.23
N ASN A 64 -5.31 -1.23 1.68
CA ASN A 64 -6.52 -1.05 2.48
C ASN A 64 -7.65 -0.34 1.72
N GLN A 65 -7.52 -0.16 0.40
CA GLN A 65 -8.56 0.44 -0.42
C GLN A 65 -8.98 -0.54 -1.52
N PRO A 66 -10.16 -1.18 -1.42
CA PRO A 66 -10.70 -1.95 -2.52
C PRO A 66 -10.93 -1.04 -3.72
N ASP A 67 -10.73 -1.61 -4.91
CA ASP A 67 -10.64 -0.90 -6.18
C ASP A 67 -11.87 -0.05 -6.44
N LYS A 68 -11.74 1.28 -6.29
CA LYS A 68 -12.81 2.21 -6.62
C LYS A 68 -12.82 2.36 -8.14
N LYS A 69 -13.76 1.67 -8.81
CA LYS A 69 -14.15 1.94 -10.19
C LYS A 69 -14.68 3.39 -10.22
N GLU A 70 -13.96 4.27 -10.90
CA GLU A 70 -14.40 5.65 -11.17
C GLU A 70 -14.87 5.75 -12.61
#